data_AF-A0A658NIM2-F1
#
_entry.id   AF-A0A658NIM2-F1
#
_cell.length_a   1.000
_cell.length_b   1.000
_cell.length_c   1.000
_cell.angle_alpha   90.00
_cell.angle_beta   90.00
_cell.angle_gamma   90.00
#
_symmetry.space_group_name_H-M   'P 1'
#
loop_
_entity.id
_entity.type
_entity.pdbx_description
1 polymer ?
#
loop_
_entity_poly.entity_id
_entity_poly.type
_entity_poly.pdbx_seq_one_letter_code
_entity_poly.pdbx_strand_id
1 'polypeptide(L)'
;KQEGQEARLHAVCSTALTMFRDLPRYLKPVLPALAAQVETFLAIPAMDWQGDWAALPPGHGIQAYSHLMTRVERKQIDALLEAN
;
A
#
# COMPACT_ATOMS: atom_id res chain seq x y z
N LYS A 1 22.22 -8.83 6.90
CA LYS A 1 22.58 -7.83 5.87
C LYS A 1 23.84 -8.34 5.19
N GLN A 2 23.87 -8.54 3.87
CA GLN A 2 25.12 -8.87 3.17
C GLN A 2 25.84 -7.55 2.88
N GLU A 3 27.09 -7.42 3.31
CA GLU A 3 27.91 -6.24 3.02
C GLU A 3 28.07 -6.08 1.50
N GLY A 4 27.94 -4.84 1.01
CA GLY A 4 28.04 -4.52 -0.43
C GLY A 4 26.75 -4.67 -1.25
N GLN A 5 25.66 -5.24 -0.70
CA GLN A 5 24.40 -5.45 -1.45
C GLN A 5 23.35 -4.35 -1.22
N GLU A 6 23.69 -3.26 -0.55
CA GLU A 6 22.75 -2.21 -0.13
C GLU A 6 22.06 -1.55 -1.31
N ALA A 7 22.82 -1.22 -2.37
CA ALA A 7 22.27 -0.62 -3.58
C ALA A 7 21.27 -1.56 -4.28
N ARG A 8 21.60 -2.85 -4.37
CA ARG A 8 20.71 -3.87 -4.97
C ARG A 8 19.46 -4.06 -4.13
N LEU A 9 19.60 -4.15 -2.80
CA LEU A 9 18.47 -4.27 -1.89
C LEU A 9 17.54 -3.07 -2.03
N HIS A 10 18.09 -1.86 -2.02
CA HIS A 10 17.33 -0.63 -2.20
C HIS A 10 16.56 -0.64 -3.52
N ALA A 11 17.23 -0.97 -4.64
CA ALA A 11 16.57 -1.05 -5.95
C ALA A 11 15.39 -2.03 -5.95
N VAL A 12 15.60 -3.25 -5.44
CA VAL A 12 14.55 -4.28 -5.38
C VAL A 12 13.37 -3.82 -4.50
N CYS A 13 13.66 -3.24 -3.32
CA CYS A 13 12.63 -2.75 -2.43
C CYS A 13 11.85 -1.56 -3.02
N SER A 14 12.50 -0.61 -3.67
CA SER A 14 11.83 0.52 -4.34
C SER A 14 10.95 0.07 -5.50
N THR A 15 11.41 -0.90 -6.29
CA THR A 15 10.59 -1.52 -7.34
C THR A 15 9.37 -2.23 -6.73
N ALA A 16 9.56 -3.01 -5.67
CA ALA A 16 8.46 -3.70 -4.99
C ALA A 16 7.43 -2.71 -4.41
N LEU A 17 7.87 -1.57 -3.85
CA LEU A 17 6.97 -0.52 -3.37
C LEU A 17 6.16 0.13 -4.50
N THR A 18 6.79 0.32 -5.66
CA THR A 18 6.08 0.82 -6.85
C THR A 18 5.01 -0.19 -7.29
N MET A 19 5.35 -1.47 -7.40
CA MET A 19 4.38 -2.52 -7.75
C MET A 19 3.27 -2.65 -6.69
N PHE A 20 3.63 -2.54 -5.41
CA PHE A 20 2.67 -2.53 -4.32
C PHE A 20 1.66 -1.41 -4.49
N ARG A 21 2.06 -0.17 -4.82
CA ARG A 21 1.14 0.96 -5.07
C ARG A 21 0.07 0.64 -6.13
N ASP A 22 0.45 -0.09 -7.17
CA ASP A 22 -0.46 -0.37 -8.29
C ASP A 22 -1.60 -1.32 -7.88
N LEU A 23 -1.39 -2.20 -6.91
CA LEU A 23 -2.44 -3.10 -6.42
C LEU A 23 -3.59 -2.33 -5.72
N PRO A 24 -3.37 -1.47 -4.71
CA PRO A 24 -4.38 -0.59 -4.13
C PRO A 24 -4.95 0.41 -5.13
N ARG A 25 -4.17 0.88 -6.10
CA ARG A 25 -4.69 1.73 -7.18
C ARG A 25 -5.80 0.99 -7.95
N TYR A 26 -5.56 -0.25 -8.36
CA TYR A 26 -6.57 -1.13 -8.97
C TYR A 26 -7.66 -1.63 -8.01
N LEU A 27 -7.58 -1.30 -6.73
CA LEU A 27 -8.65 -1.59 -5.78
C LEU A 27 -9.41 -0.33 -5.35
N LYS A 28 -8.98 0.88 -5.75
CA LYS A 28 -9.52 2.15 -5.23
C LYS A 28 -11.07 2.30 -5.34
N PRO A 29 -11.76 1.90 -6.42
CA PRO A 29 -13.22 1.95 -6.52
C PRO A 29 -13.93 0.97 -5.59
N VAL A 30 -13.25 -0.08 -5.12
CA VAL A 30 -13.79 -1.12 -4.25
C VAL A 30 -13.38 -0.88 -2.79
N LEU A 31 -12.13 -0.47 -2.56
CA LEU A 31 -11.49 -0.28 -1.27
C LEU A 31 -10.87 1.14 -1.17
N PRO A 32 -11.67 2.21 -1.22
CA PRO A 32 -11.16 3.59 -1.23
C PRO A 32 -10.40 3.95 0.05
N ALA A 33 -10.80 3.42 1.20
CA ALA A 33 -10.14 3.65 2.48
C ALA A 33 -8.72 3.03 2.51
N LEU A 34 -8.54 1.84 1.91
CA LEU A 34 -7.23 1.22 1.78
C LEU A 34 -6.32 2.04 0.86
N ALA A 35 -6.85 2.48 -0.28
CA ALA A 35 -6.11 3.32 -1.22
C ALA A 35 -5.60 4.61 -0.57
N ALA A 36 -6.43 5.29 0.24
CA ALA A 36 -6.04 6.50 0.97
C ALA A 36 -4.93 6.26 2.01
N GLN A 37 -4.95 5.12 2.69
CA GLN A 37 -3.87 4.76 3.62
C GLN A 37 -2.55 4.51 2.88
N VAL A 38 -2.61 3.90 1.69
CA VAL A 38 -1.44 3.67 0.84
C VAL A 38 -0.89 4.97 0.25
N GLU A 39 -1.77 5.90 -0.15
CA GLU A 39 -1.39 7.25 -0.58
C GLU A 39 -0.61 7.98 0.52
N THR A 40 -1.09 7.88 1.77
CA THR A 40 -0.42 8.44 2.94
C THR A 40 0.92 7.77 3.23
N PHE A 41 0.96 6.43 3.25
CA PHE A 41 2.18 5.65 3.48
C PHE A 41 3.26 5.97 2.45
N LEU A 42 2.90 5.99 1.17
CA LEU A 42 3.82 6.29 0.09
C LEU A 42 4.08 7.80 -0.08
N ALA A 43 3.45 8.68 0.70
CA ALA A 43 3.57 10.13 0.58
C ALA A 43 3.31 10.65 -0.86
N ILE A 44 2.28 10.12 -1.50
CA ILE A 44 1.89 10.49 -2.88
C ILE A 44 0.52 11.19 -2.89
N PRO A 45 0.22 12.00 -3.92
CA PRO A 45 -1.13 12.50 -4.12
C PRO A 45 -2.12 11.36 -4.38
N ALA A 46 -3.41 11.71 -4.34
CA ALA A 46 -4.48 10.78 -4.64
C ALA A 46 -4.24 10.06 -5.97
N MET A 47 -4.21 8.74 -5.94
CA MET A 47 -4.01 7.91 -7.14
C MET A 47 -5.23 8.02 -8.04
N ASP A 48 -5.01 8.22 -9.34
CA ASP A 48 -6.05 8.09 -10.34
C ASP A 48 -6.20 6.62 -10.74
N TRP A 49 -7.44 6.12 -10.79
CA TRP A 49 -7.74 4.79 -11.32
C TRP A 49 -7.22 4.62 -12.75
N GLN A 50 -7.27 5.66 -13.59
CA GLN A 50 -6.93 5.59 -15.02
C GLN A 50 -5.50 6.04 -15.36
N GLY A 51 -4.70 6.47 -14.38
CA GLY A 51 -3.35 6.96 -14.62
C GLY A 51 -2.40 5.98 -15.31
N ASP A 52 -1.26 6.46 -15.79
CA ASP A 52 -0.24 5.57 -16.31
C ASP A 52 0.63 4.99 -15.19
N TRP A 53 1.32 3.89 -15.51
CA TRP A 53 2.33 3.36 -14.62
C TRP A 53 3.58 4.25 -14.65
N ALA A 54 4.04 4.69 -13.48
CA ALA A 54 5.32 5.36 -13.31
C ALA A 54 6.01 4.90 -12.04
N ALA A 55 7.32 4.72 -12.06
CA ALA A 55 8.09 4.44 -10.86
C ALA A 55 8.05 5.61 -9.86
N LEU A 56 8.21 5.32 -8.57
CA LEU A 56 8.45 6.39 -7.59
C LEU A 56 9.75 7.15 -7.97
N PRO A 57 9.76 8.49 -7.89
CA PRO A 57 10.93 9.28 -8.26
C PRO A 57 12.18 8.91 -7.45
N PRO A 58 13.39 9.00 -8.02
CA PRO A 58 14.62 8.84 -7.24
C PRO A 58 14.68 9.83 -6.07
N GLY A 59 15.02 9.34 -4.88
CA GLY A 59 15.05 10.15 -3.66
C GLY A 59 13.68 10.43 -3.02
N HIS A 60 12.60 9.84 -3.55
CA HIS A 60 11.26 9.94 -2.97
C HIS A 60 11.21 9.33 -1.56
N GLY A 61 10.78 10.13 -0.58
CA GLY A 61 10.59 9.68 0.80
C GLY A 61 9.24 9.00 1.00
N ILE A 62 9.21 7.93 1.80
CA ILE A 62 7.97 7.28 2.25
C ILE A 62 7.81 7.46 3.76
N GLN A 63 6.58 7.34 4.25
CA GLN A 63 6.30 7.39 5.68
C GLN A 63 6.58 6.05 6.37
N ALA A 64 6.66 6.07 7.69
CA ALA A 64 6.71 4.83 8.47
C ALA A 64 5.45 3.99 8.23
N TYR A 65 5.61 2.68 8.09
CA TYR A 65 4.50 1.77 7.84
C TYR A 65 3.55 1.68 9.03
N SER A 66 2.24 1.74 8.76
CA SER A 66 1.16 1.43 9.69
C SER A 66 0.30 0.30 9.14
N HIS A 67 -0.35 -0.48 10.02
CA HIS A 67 -1.19 -1.61 9.60
C HIS A 67 -2.35 -1.13 8.73
N LEU A 68 -2.38 -1.59 7.47
CA LEU A 68 -3.36 -1.16 6.48
C LEU A 68 -4.73 -1.85 6.61
N MET A 69 -4.71 -3.11 7.03
CA MET A 69 -5.92 -3.92 7.23
C MET A 69 -5.71 -4.87 8.39
N THR A 70 -6.78 -5.13 9.14
CA THR A 70 -6.84 -6.19 10.14
C THR A 70 -7.54 -7.41 9.56
N ARG A 71 -7.19 -8.59 10.08
CA ARG A 71 -7.88 -9.82 9.73
C ARG A 71 -9.32 -9.76 10.24
N VAL A 72 -10.27 -10.16 9.39
CA VAL A 72 -11.66 -10.36 9.81
C VAL A 72 -11.74 -11.67 10.58
N GLU A 73 -12.22 -11.60 11.82
CA GLU A 73 -12.41 -12.75 12.71
C GLU A 73 -13.88 -13.18 12.75
N ARG A 74 -14.14 -14.48 12.90
CA ARG A 74 -15.50 -15.04 12.91
C ARG A 74 -16.41 -14.37 13.95
N LYS A 75 -15.87 -14.08 15.14
CA LYS A 75 -16.62 -13.40 16.21
C LYS A 75 -17.17 -12.03 15.80
N GLN A 76 -16.46 -11.30 14.91
CA GLN A 76 -16.93 -10.00 14.43
C GLN A 76 -18.14 -10.15 13.50
N ILE A 77 -18.20 -11.27 12.76
CA ILE A 77 -19.34 -11.61 11.89
C ILE A 77 -20.53 -12.03 12.76
N ASP A 78 -20.31 -12.89 13.75
CA ASP A 78 -21.36 -13.37 14.65
C ASP A 78 -22.03 -12.19 15.38
N ALA A 79 -21.24 -11.25 15.92
CA ALA A 79 -21.76 -10.05 16.58
C ALA A 79 -22.56 -9.12 15.63
N LEU A 80 -22.22 -9.07 14.34
CA LEU A 80 -22.96 -8.33 13.33
C LEU A 80 -24.32 -8.97 13.03
N LEU A 81 -24.41 -10.31 13.09
CA LEU A 81 -25.65 -11.05 12.88
C LEU A 81 -26.58 -10.96 14.09
N GLU A 82 -26.06 -11.00 15.32
CA GLU A 82 -26.85 -10.87 16.55
C GLU A 82 -27.43 -9.46 16.76
N ALA A 83 -26.81 -8.44 16.17
CA ALA A 83 -27.24 -7.05 16.29
C ALA A 83 -28.33 -6.63 15.28
N ASN A 84 -28.73 -7.52 14.36
CA ASN A 84 -29.81 -7.32 13.39
C ASN A 84 -31.06 -8.13 13.77
#